data_AF-A0A0Q8QQZ7-F1
#
_entry.id   AF-A0A0Q8QQZ7-F1
#
_cell.length_a   1.000
_cell.length_b   1.000
_cell.length_c   1.000
_cell.angle_alpha   90.00
_cell.angle_beta   90.00
_cell.angle_gamma   90.00
#
_symmetry.space_group_name_H-M   'P 1'
#
loop_
_entity.id
_entity.type
_entity.pdbx_description
1 polymer ?
#
loop_
_entity_poly.entity_id
_entity_poly.type
_entity_poly.pdbx_seq_one_letter_code
_entity_poly.pdbx_strand_id
1 'polypeptide(L)'
;MKQSNKAALFSGLGFPGLGQLLVQKRTVRGLVFMLPALAAFSWLMYGLWKATSVLMDEALSGVLAPDPIAITQRLTKASIVPGASIAGWILLACWIASIADALLVRDKP
;
A
#
# COMPACT_ATOMS: atom_id res chain seq x y z
N MET A 1 0.95 26.28 9.09
CA MET A 1 1.03 25.61 7.77
C MET A 1 -0.32 25.73 7.08
N LYS A 2 -0.35 25.91 5.75
CA LYS A 2 -1.60 25.85 4.96
C LYS A 2 -2.27 24.48 5.15
N GLN A 3 -3.59 24.44 5.12
CA GLN A 3 -4.36 23.21 5.34
C GLN A 3 -4.07 22.20 4.23
N SER A 4 -3.92 22.67 2.99
CA SER A 4 -3.45 21.92 1.83
C SER A 4 -2.09 21.22 2.06
N ASN A 5 -1.06 21.93 2.54
CA ASN A 5 0.25 21.31 2.83
C ASN A 5 0.16 20.26 3.94
N LYS A 6 -0.62 20.54 4.99
CA LYS A 6 -0.86 19.57 6.06
C LYS A 6 -1.56 18.32 5.50
N ALA A 7 -2.58 18.50 4.68
CA ALA A 7 -3.30 17.40 4.05
C ALA A 7 -2.37 16.56 3.15
N ALA A 8 -1.54 17.20 2.34
CA ALA A 8 -0.57 16.50 1.49
C ALA A 8 0.41 15.64 2.30
N LEU A 9 0.89 16.12 3.45
CA LEU A 9 1.76 15.35 4.34
C LEU A 9 1.04 14.14 4.94
N PHE A 10 -0.21 14.30 5.39
CA PHE A 10 -0.99 13.17 5.92
C PHE A 10 -1.24 12.11 4.83
N SER A 11 -1.58 12.52 3.61
CA SER A 11 -1.78 11.59 2.49
C SER A 11 -0.47 10.97 2.00
N GLY A 12 0.63 11.71 2.00
CA GLY A 12 1.91 11.26 1.49
C GLY A 12 2.71 10.38 2.45
N LEU A 13 2.69 10.68 3.74
CA LEU A 13 3.45 9.94 4.76
C LEU A 13 2.63 8.87 5.49
N GLY A 14 1.31 9.01 5.53
CA GLY A 14 0.42 8.07 6.20
C GLY A 14 -0.17 7.05 5.21
N PHE A 15 -1.20 7.48 4.47
CA PHE A 15 -1.93 6.63 3.56
C PHE A 15 -2.73 7.48 2.56
N PRO A 16 -2.92 7.02 1.30
CA PRO A 16 -3.65 7.78 0.30
C PRO A 16 -5.02 8.24 0.78
N GLY A 17 -5.31 9.53 0.68
CA GLY A 17 -6.61 10.11 1.05
C GLY A 17 -6.74 10.57 2.52
N LEU A 18 -5.79 10.26 3.41
CA LEU A 18 -5.89 10.64 4.83
C LEU A 18 -5.97 12.16 5.04
N GLY A 19 -5.24 12.94 4.24
CA GLY A 19 -5.32 14.39 4.27
C GLY A 19 -6.71 14.91 3.93
N GLN A 20 -7.32 14.36 2.89
CA GLN A 20 -8.68 14.71 2.49
C GLN A 20 -9.68 14.39 3.62
N LEU A 21 -9.58 13.21 4.22
CA LEU A 21 -10.49 12.77 5.27
C LEU A 21 -10.31 13.55 6.57
N LEU A 22 -9.09 13.58 7.11
CA LEU A 22 -8.82 14.06 8.46
C LEU A 22 -8.58 15.57 8.52
N VAL A 23 -7.92 16.14 7.51
CA VAL A 23 -7.50 17.54 7.50
C VAL A 23 -8.50 18.40 6.74
N GLN A 24 -8.87 18.04 5.51
CA GLN A 24 -9.78 18.84 4.67
C GLN A 24 -11.27 18.56 4.91
N LYS A 25 -11.60 17.50 5.68
CA LYS A 25 -12.98 17.05 5.93
C LYS A 25 -13.78 16.79 4.65
N ARG A 26 -13.10 16.28 3.62
CA ARG A 26 -13.66 15.89 2.32
C ARG A 26 -13.73 14.37 2.21
N THR A 27 -14.61 13.77 3.00
CA THR A 27 -14.74 12.31 3.15
C THR A 27 -14.85 11.58 1.82
N VAL A 28 -15.72 12.04 0.93
CA VAL A 28 -15.92 11.39 -0.38
C VAL A 28 -14.63 11.39 -1.21
N ARG A 29 -13.91 12.51 -1.27
CA ARG A 29 -12.62 12.57 -2.00
C ARG A 29 -11.57 11.67 -1.36
N GLY A 30 -11.51 11.63 -0.01
CA GLY A 30 -10.62 10.73 0.70
C GLY A 30 -10.89 9.26 0.38
N LEU A 31 -12.16 8.86 0.37
CA LEU A 31 -12.58 7.48 0.08
C LEU A 31 -12.26 7.03 -1.35
N VAL A 32 -12.33 7.94 -2.33
CA VAL A 32 -11.95 7.65 -3.73
C VAL A 32 -10.50 7.18 -3.84
N PHE A 33 -9.60 7.67 -2.99
CA PHE A 33 -8.20 7.21 -2.97
C PHE A 33 -7.99 6.07 -1.98
N MET A 34 -8.64 6.10 -0.82
CA MET A 34 -8.43 5.11 0.24
C MET A 34 -8.90 3.71 -0.15
N LEU A 35 -10.11 3.58 -0.71
CA LEU A 35 -10.71 2.28 -0.99
C LEU A 35 -9.92 1.46 -2.02
N PRO A 36 -9.55 2.01 -3.20
CA PRO A 36 -8.72 1.26 -4.14
C PRO A 36 -7.31 1.00 -3.61
N ALA A 37 -6.72 1.93 -2.85
CA ALA A 37 -5.43 1.72 -2.21
C ALA A 37 -5.50 0.58 -1.18
N LEU A 38 -6.55 0.53 -0.37
CA LEU A 38 -6.76 -0.50 0.64
C LEU A 38 -6.97 -1.87 -0.01
N ALA A 39 -7.81 -1.94 -1.05
CA ALA A 39 -8.03 -3.17 -1.80
C ALA A 39 -6.73 -3.70 -2.43
N ALA A 40 -5.94 -2.83 -3.08
CA ALA A 40 -4.66 -3.20 -3.67
C ALA A 40 -3.65 -3.66 -2.59
N PHE A 41 -3.55 -2.93 -1.48
CA PHE A 41 -2.68 -3.27 -0.36
C PHE A 41 -3.06 -4.62 0.26
N SER A 42 -4.34 -4.84 0.55
CA SER A 42 -4.85 -6.12 1.08
C SER A 42 -4.57 -7.28 0.13
N TRP A 43 -4.69 -7.09 -1.18
CA TRP A 43 -4.37 -8.11 -2.17
C TRP A 43 -2.88 -8.49 -2.16
N LEU A 44 -1.99 -7.49 -2.08
CA LEU A 44 -0.55 -7.70 -1.98
C LEU A 44 -0.18 -8.41 -0.67
N MET A 45 -0.77 -8.00 0.46
CA MET A 45 -0.53 -8.64 1.75
C MET A 45 -1.02 -10.09 1.79
N TYR A 46 -2.15 -10.39 1.14
CA TYR A 46 -2.62 -11.76 0.98
C TYR A 46 -1.62 -12.61 0.19
N GLY A 47 -1.03 -12.06 -0.87
CA GLY A 47 0.00 -12.75 -1.63
C GLY A 47 1.28 -13.00 -0.84
N LEU A 48 1.73 -11.99 -0.09
CA LEU A 48 2.88 -12.09 0.80
C LEU A 48 2.63 -13.18 1.86
N TRP A 49 1.47 -13.16 2.51
CA TRP A 49 1.09 -14.17 3.51
C TRP A 49 1.15 -15.58 2.93
N LYS A 50 0.59 -15.81 1.74
CA LYS A 50 0.65 -17.13 1.10
C LYS A 50 2.08 -17.56 0.84
N ALA A 51 2.91 -16.68 0.28
CA ALA A 51 4.31 -16.99 0.01
C ALA A 51 5.09 -17.32 1.29
N THR A 52 4.91 -16.55 2.37
CA THR A 52 5.59 -16.79 3.64
C THR A 52 5.07 -18.02 4.37
N SER A 53 3.78 -18.36 4.25
CA SER A 53 3.23 -19.58 4.84
C SER A 53 3.84 -20.86 4.25
N VAL A 54 4.01 -20.91 2.92
CA VAL A 54 4.67 -22.03 2.25
C VAL A 54 6.12 -22.18 2.71
N LEU A 55 6.85 -21.06 2.82
CA LEU A 55 8.24 -21.09 3.30
C LEU A 55 8.34 -21.53 4.76
N MET A 56 7.36 -21.18 5.59
CA MET A 56 7.30 -21.63 6.98
C MET A 56 7.11 -23.15 7.05
N ASP A 57 6.20 -23.71 6.26
CA ASP A 57 5.97 -25.15 6.21
C ASP A 57 7.21 -25.90 5.69
N GLU A 58 7.89 -25.37 4.67
CA GLU A 58 9.16 -25.94 4.17
C GLU A 58 10.28 -25.87 5.23
N ALA A 59 10.36 -24.80 6.01
CA ALA A 59 11.34 -24.67 7.09
C ALA A 59 11.07 -25.65 8.23
N LEU A 60 9.81 -25.79 8.65
CA LEU A 60 9.40 -26.70 9.73
C LEU A 60 9.53 -28.18 9.35
N SER A 61 9.37 -28.52 8.07
CA SER A 61 9.60 -29.87 7.56
C SER A 61 11.08 -30.23 7.36
N GLY A 62 12.00 -29.28 7.60
CA GLY A 62 13.44 -29.47 7.40
C GLY A 62 13.86 -29.49 5.93
N VAL A 63 12.95 -29.21 4.99
CA VAL A 63 13.21 -29.12 3.55
C VAL A 63 14.00 -27.86 3.22
N LEU A 64 13.73 -26.77 3.95
CA LEU A 64 14.43 -25.50 3.79
C LEU A 64 15.40 -25.29 4.95
N ALA A 65 16.71 -25.31 4.63
CA ALA A 65 17.73 -24.88 5.57
C ALA A 65 17.49 -23.39 5.94
N PRO A 66 17.72 -22.98 7.20
CA PRO A 66 17.56 -21.59 7.65
C PRO A 66 18.72 -20.71 7.14
N ASP A 67 18.94 -20.71 5.83
CA ASP A 67 19.87 -19.84 5.13
C ASP A 67 19.13 -18.59 4.63
N PRO A 68 19.48 -17.38 5.13
CA PRO A 68 18.87 -16.13 4.71
C PRO A 68 18.93 -15.88 3.20
N ILE A 69 20.00 -16.33 2.52
CA ILE A 69 20.16 -16.12 1.07
C ILE A 69 19.17 -17.02 0.31
N ALA A 70 19.12 -18.31 0.63
CA ALA A 70 18.17 -19.25 0.04
C ALA A 70 16.70 -18.82 0.27
N ILE A 71 16.36 -18.34 1.47
CA ILE A 71 15.02 -17.84 1.80
C ILE A 71 14.66 -16.64 0.92
N THR A 72 15.59 -15.69 0.75
CA THR A 72 15.35 -14.47 -0.04
C THR A 72 15.14 -14.80 -1.53
N GLN A 73 15.94 -15.72 -2.08
CA GLN A 73 15.80 -16.19 -3.46
C GLN A 73 14.50 -16.96 -3.70
N ARG A 74 14.04 -17.73 -2.71
CA ARG A 74 12.76 -18.44 -2.79
C ARG A 74 11.58 -17.49 -2.65
N LEU A 75 11.65 -16.53 -1.74
CA LEU A 75 10.61 -15.53 -1.53
C LEU A 75 10.38 -14.70 -2.79
N THR A 76 11.44 -14.26 -3.45
CA THR A 76 11.35 -13.53 -4.72
C THR A 76 10.75 -14.33 -5.87
N LYS A 77 10.84 -15.66 -5.85
CA LYS A 77 10.22 -16.55 -6.84
C LYS A 77 8.79 -16.96 -6.48
N ALA A 78 8.48 -17.11 -5.20
CA ALA A 78 7.18 -17.54 -4.68
C ALA A 78 6.17 -16.39 -4.60
N SER A 79 6.64 -15.16 -4.46
CA SER A 79 5.82 -14.00 -4.12
C SER A 79 5.29 -13.24 -5.33
N ILE A 80 4.33 -13.79 -6.08
CA ILE A 80 3.48 -12.97 -6.96
C ILE A 80 2.07 -13.57 -6.99
N VAL A 81 1.13 -12.96 -6.25
CA VAL A 81 -0.31 -13.16 -6.56
C VAL A 81 -0.61 -12.62 -7.95
N PRO A 82 -1.55 -13.23 -8.70
CA PRO A 82 -1.94 -12.71 -10.00
C PRO A 82 -2.24 -11.22 -9.94
N GLY A 83 -1.63 -10.46 -10.85
CA GLY A 83 -1.80 -9.00 -10.93
C GLY A 83 -1.09 -8.19 -9.84
N ALA A 84 -0.13 -8.74 -9.08
CA ALA A 84 0.60 -7.97 -8.06
C ALA A 84 1.25 -6.69 -8.61
N SER A 85 1.81 -6.73 -9.82
CA SER A 85 2.36 -5.53 -10.47
C SER A 85 1.28 -4.48 -10.73
N ILE A 86 0.10 -4.90 -11.18
CA ILE A 86 -1.05 -4.00 -11.41
C ILE A 86 -1.51 -3.40 -10.08
N ALA A 87 -1.65 -4.21 -9.03
CA ALA A 87 -2.00 -3.75 -7.69
C ALA A 87 -0.98 -2.74 -7.14
N GLY A 88 0.32 -2.97 -7.36
CA GLY A 88 1.38 -2.03 -7.01
C GLY A 88 1.24 -0.69 -7.73
N TRP A 89 0.96 -0.71 -9.04
CA TRP A 89 0.70 0.51 -9.81
C TRP A 89 -0.56 1.24 -9.37
N ILE A 90 -1.65 0.53 -9.04
CA ILE A 90 -2.86 1.12 -8.48
C ILE A 90 -2.56 1.82 -7.15
N LEU A 91 -1.83 1.15 -6.26
CA LEU A 91 -1.45 1.69 -4.96
C LEU A 91 -0.61 2.96 -5.11
N LEU A 92 0.41 2.93 -5.98
CA LEU A 92 1.27 4.08 -6.26
C LEU A 92 0.48 5.23 -6.90
N ALA A 93 -0.41 4.94 -7.85
CA ALA A 93 -1.26 5.93 -8.50
C ALA A 93 -2.20 6.60 -7.49
N CYS A 94 -2.85 5.84 -6.60
CA CYS A 94 -3.67 6.39 -5.52
C CYS A 94 -2.85 7.31 -4.60
N TRP A 95 -1.62 6.92 -4.30
CA TRP A 95 -0.72 7.70 -3.45
C TRP A 95 -0.40 9.06 -4.06
N ILE A 96 0.13 9.08 -5.28
CA ILE A 96 0.49 10.30 -6.00
C ILE A 96 -0.75 11.18 -6.23
N ALA A 97 -1.86 10.58 -6.69
CA ALA A 97 -3.10 11.32 -6.95
C ALA A 97 -3.67 11.96 -5.69
N SER A 98 -3.60 11.29 -4.53
CA SER A 98 -4.09 11.86 -3.27
C SER A 98 -3.23 13.02 -2.75
N ILE A 99 -1.91 13.01 -3.00
CA ILE A 99 -1.03 14.13 -2.68
C ILE A 99 -1.37 15.31 -3.60
N ALA A 100 -1.44 15.06 -4.91
CA ALA A 100 -1.77 16.09 -5.90
C ALA A 100 -3.15 16.72 -5.60
N ASP A 101 -4.16 15.90 -5.31
CA ASP A 101 -5.50 16.37 -4.92
C ASP A 101 -5.44 17.26 -3.68
N ALA A 102 -4.70 16.87 -2.64
CA ALA A 102 -4.57 17.66 -1.43
C ALA A 102 -3.89 19.02 -1.66
N LEU A 103 -2.93 19.09 -2.60
CA LEU A 103 -2.20 20.31 -2.96
C LEU A 103 -3.01 21.27 -3.86
N LEU A 104 -3.76 20.74 -4.81
CA LEU A 104 -4.47 21.53 -5.83
C LEU A 104 -5.84 22.02 -5.34
N VAL A 105 -6.44 21.28 -4.41
CA VAL A 105 -7.73 21.64 -3.86
C VAL A 105 -7.59 22.82 -2.89
N ARG A 106 -8.23 23.95 -3.23
CA ARG A 106 -8.28 25.14 -2.37
C ARG A 106 -8.83 24.81 -0.98
N ASP A 107 -8.14 25.37 0.02
CA ASP A 107 -8.59 25.42 1.41
C ASP A 107 -9.98 26.07 1.44
N LYS A 108 -10.89 25.54 2.27
CA LYS A 108 -12.16 26.25 2.52
C LYS A 108 -11.83 27.53 3.31
N PRO A 109 -12.47 28.67 3.00
CA PRO A 109 -12.33 29.87 3.81
C PRO A 109 -12.80 29.63 5.25
#